data_AF-A0A7S1WYX7-F1
#
_entry.id   AF-A0A7S1WYX7-F1
#
_cell.length_a   1.000
_cell.length_b   1.000
_cell.length_c   1.000
_cell.angle_alpha   90.00
_cell.angle_beta   90.00
_cell.angle_gamma   90.00
#
_symmetry.space_group_name_H-M   'P 1'
#
loop_
_entity.id
_entity.type
_entity.pdbx_description
1 polymer ?
#
loop_
_entity_poly.entity_id
_entity_poly.type
_entity_poly.pdbx_seq_one_letter_code
_entity_poly.pdbx_strand_id
1 'polypeptide(L)'
;GVEGLPTPEVYAADQQDSEIAAFQQHQQSAARISAAEEARTIVAQAKTAVLSTTSVAKASRGYPHGAVVELVADEQGRPLVSVSTLSLHTSDLQASSKCSITVTSQ
;
A
#
# COMPACT_ATOMS: atom_id res chain seq x y z
N GLY A 1 -4.56 -42.76 -2.71
CA GLY A 1 -4.99 -43.24 -1.39
C GLY A 1 -4.42 -42.36 -0.32
N VAL A 2 -5.09 -41.25 -0.02
CA VAL A 2 -4.90 -40.44 1.20
C VAL A 2 -6.26 -39.82 1.58
N GLU A 3 -7.31 -40.64 1.58
CA GLU A 3 -8.57 -40.28 2.19
C GLU A 3 -8.57 -40.89 3.60
N GLY A 4 -8.71 -40.06 4.64
CA GLY A 4 -8.88 -40.52 6.01
C GLY A 4 -7.82 -40.09 7.04
N LEU A 5 -6.90 -39.17 6.71
CA LEU A 5 -6.09 -38.54 7.78
C LEU A 5 -6.95 -37.51 8.51
N PRO A 6 -7.09 -37.59 9.85
CA PRO A 6 -7.80 -36.57 10.61
C PRO A 6 -7.10 -35.23 10.40
N THR A 7 -7.86 -34.20 10.09
CA THR A 7 -7.36 -32.82 10.05
C THR A 7 -6.73 -32.53 11.41
N PRO A 8 -5.46 -32.11 11.48
CA PRO A 8 -4.85 -31.71 12.74
C PRO A 8 -5.72 -30.64 13.40
N GLU A 9 -5.91 -30.73 14.72
CA GLU A 9 -6.78 -29.86 15.52
C GLU A 9 -6.49 -28.35 15.28
N VAL A 10 -5.26 -28.03 14.91
CA VAL A 10 -4.79 -26.68 14.53
C VAL A 10 -5.50 -26.10 13.28
N TYR A 11 -6.07 -26.96 12.42
CA TYR A 11 -6.86 -26.57 11.24
C TYR A 11 -8.38 -26.76 11.45
N ALA A 12 -8.83 -27.12 12.66
CA ALA A 12 -10.25 -27.16 12.97
C ALA A 12 -10.77 -25.72 13.05
N ALA A 13 -11.69 -25.36 12.17
CA ALA A 13 -12.16 -23.99 11.95
C ALA A 13 -13.04 -23.40 13.07
N ASP A 14 -13.20 -24.08 14.22
CA ASP A 14 -14.35 -23.88 15.10
C ASP A 14 -14.04 -23.30 16.50
N GLN A 15 -12.86 -22.71 16.70
CA GLN A 15 -12.63 -21.84 17.86
C GLN A 15 -12.15 -20.47 17.40
N GLN A 16 -13.13 -19.59 17.16
CA GLN A 16 -12.87 -18.15 17.14
C GLN A 16 -12.28 -17.79 18.50
N ASP A 17 -10.97 -17.52 18.53
CA ASP A 17 -10.24 -17.16 19.74
C ASP A 17 -10.98 -16.03 20.46
N SER A 18 -11.34 -16.24 21.72
CA SER A 18 -12.10 -15.27 22.52
C SER A 18 -11.38 -13.93 22.63
N GLU A 19 -10.05 -13.93 22.53
CA GLU A 19 -9.24 -12.71 22.50
C GLU A 19 -9.43 -11.94 21.18
N ILE A 20 -9.47 -12.64 20.04
CA ILE A 20 -9.76 -12.05 18.73
C ILE A 20 -11.17 -11.46 18.72
N ALA A 21 -12.15 -12.15 19.30
CA ALA A 21 -13.52 -11.66 19.39
C ALA A 21 -13.64 -10.40 20.27
N ALA A 22 -13.00 -10.40 21.45
CA ALA A 22 -12.96 -9.25 22.34
C ALA A 22 -12.27 -8.04 21.68
N PHE A 23 -11.17 -8.27 20.96
CA PHE A 23 -10.48 -7.24 20.19
C PHE A 23 -11.39 -6.64 19.11
N GLN A 24 -12.04 -7.47 18.30
CA GLN A 24 -12.95 -6.99 17.25
C GLN A 24 -14.12 -6.18 17.82
N GLN A 25 -14.73 -6.63 18.93
CA GLN A 25 -15.81 -5.91 19.61
C GLN A 25 -15.35 -4.53 20.10
N HIS A 26 -14.14 -4.43 20.65
CA HIS A 26 -13.55 -3.16 21.04
C HIS A 26 -13.32 -2.26 19.82
N GLN A 27 -12.68 -2.77 18.76
CA GLN A 27 -12.36 -2.01 17.54
C GLN A 27 -13.61 -1.45 16.83
N GLN A 28 -14.77 -2.09 16.97
CA GLN A 28 -16.02 -1.62 16.38
C GLN A 28 -16.51 -0.28 16.96
N SER A 29 -16.17 0.04 18.20
CA SER A 29 -16.68 1.24 18.91
C SER A 29 -15.59 2.23 19.32
N ALA A 30 -14.31 1.85 19.14
CA ALA A 30 -13.19 2.71 19.46
C ALA A 30 -13.24 4.02 18.65
N ALA A 31 -13.02 5.15 19.34
CA ALA A 31 -12.92 6.45 18.68
C ALA A 31 -11.71 6.46 17.74
N ARG A 32 -11.92 6.86 16.49
CA ARG A 32 -10.88 6.96 15.47
C ARG A 32 -11.15 8.16 14.56
N ILE A 33 -10.08 8.69 13.99
CA ILE A 33 -10.17 9.66 12.91
C ILE A 33 -10.79 9.01 11.67
N SER A 34 -11.28 9.82 10.73
CA SER A 34 -11.79 9.29 9.46
C SER A 34 -10.66 8.70 8.62
N ALA A 35 -10.97 7.76 7.73
CA ALA A 35 -10.00 7.18 6.80
C ALA A 35 -9.28 8.24 5.94
N ALA A 36 -9.95 9.35 5.64
CA ALA A 36 -9.36 10.46 4.90
C ALA A 36 -8.33 11.25 5.74
N GLU A 37 -8.60 11.45 7.03
CA GLU A 37 -7.64 12.08 7.96
C GLU A 37 -6.46 11.16 8.22
N GLU A 38 -6.70 9.86 8.37
CA GLU A 38 -5.65 8.85 8.52
C GLU A 38 -4.73 8.82 7.29
N ALA A 39 -5.29 8.72 6.08
CA ALA A 39 -4.51 8.74 4.85
C ALA A 39 -3.68 10.03 4.70
N ARG A 40 -4.27 11.20 4.99
CA ARG A 40 -3.52 12.48 4.98
C ARG A 40 -2.40 12.49 6.01
N THR A 41 -2.64 11.94 7.19
CA THR A 41 -1.64 11.85 8.26
C THR A 41 -0.47 10.95 7.84
N ILE A 42 -0.76 9.79 7.24
CA ILE A 42 0.26 8.88 6.72
C ILE A 42 1.12 9.56 5.64
N VAL A 43 0.48 10.22 4.67
CA VAL A 43 1.18 10.93 3.59
C VAL A 43 2.02 12.09 4.12
N ALA A 44 1.52 12.83 5.11
CA ALA A 44 2.25 13.94 5.73
C ALA A 44 3.50 13.51 6.52
N GLN A 45 3.50 12.29 7.07
CA GLN A 45 4.62 11.76 7.86
C GLN A 45 5.64 10.98 7.01
N ALA A 46 5.23 10.51 5.83
CA ALA A 46 6.08 9.71 4.97
C ALA A 46 7.20 10.55 4.32
N LYS A 47 8.39 9.95 4.22
CA LYS A 47 9.53 10.50 3.46
C LYS A 47 9.80 9.73 2.18
N THR A 48 9.31 8.49 2.11
CA THR A 48 9.47 7.60 0.96
C THR A 48 8.16 6.90 0.62
N ALA A 49 8.01 6.55 -0.66
CA ALA A 49 6.86 5.82 -1.19
C ALA A 49 7.29 4.92 -2.35
N VAL A 50 6.41 4.02 -2.75
CA VAL A 50 6.54 3.26 -4.00
C VAL A 50 5.65 3.90 -5.05
N LEU A 51 6.26 4.46 -6.10
CA LEU A 51 5.58 4.98 -7.28
C LEU A 51 5.38 3.85 -8.30
N SER A 52 4.15 3.68 -8.76
CA SER A 52 3.79 2.76 -9.84
C SER A 52 3.42 3.53 -11.11
N THR A 53 4.13 3.28 -12.20
CA THR A 53 3.93 3.84 -13.54
C THR A 53 3.70 2.75 -14.58
N THR A 54 3.42 3.13 -15.83
CA THR A 54 3.39 2.20 -16.97
C THR A 54 4.65 2.34 -17.80
N SER A 55 5.41 1.25 -17.93
CA SER A 55 6.73 1.28 -18.56
C SER A 55 6.67 1.60 -20.05
N VAL A 56 7.56 2.48 -20.51
CA VAL A 56 7.79 2.74 -21.95
C VAL A 56 9.08 2.13 -22.50
N ALA A 57 9.85 1.44 -21.66
CA ALA A 57 11.06 0.75 -22.09
C ALA A 57 10.71 -0.40 -23.06
N LYS A 58 11.56 -0.63 -24.07
CA LYS A 58 11.28 -1.61 -25.13
C LYS A 58 11.01 -3.02 -24.59
N ALA A 59 11.73 -3.45 -23.55
CA ALA A 59 11.64 -4.80 -22.99
C ALA A 59 10.37 -5.03 -22.15
N SER A 60 9.75 -3.97 -21.64
CA SER A 60 8.65 -4.04 -20.68
C SER A 60 7.48 -3.12 -21.03
N ARG A 61 7.38 -2.70 -22.30
CA ARG A 61 6.40 -1.70 -22.74
C ARG A 61 4.97 -2.12 -22.33
N GLY A 62 4.30 -1.24 -21.59
CA GLY A 62 2.92 -1.46 -21.11
C GLY A 62 2.81 -2.20 -19.78
N TYR A 63 3.90 -2.78 -19.25
CA TYR A 63 3.89 -3.42 -17.93
C TYR A 63 3.96 -2.37 -16.81
N PRO A 64 3.41 -2.66 -15.62
CA PRO A 64 3.60 -1.80 -14.46
C PRO A 64 5.08 -1.77 -14.06
N HIS A 65 5.57 -0.58 -13.73
CA HIS A 65 6.91 -0.34 -13.23
C HIS A 65 6.81 0.31 -11.85
N GLY A 66 7.36 -0.34 -10.83
CA GLY A 66 7.45 0.17 -9.47
C GLY A 66 8.83 0.73 -9.16
N ALA A 67 8.90 1.90 -8.55
CA ALA A 67 10.14 2.52 -8.10
C ALA A 67 9.98 3.17 -6.71
N VAL A 68 11.01 3.08 -5.88
CA VAL A 68 11.06 3.84 -4.61
C VAL A 68 11.39 5.29 -4.93
N VAL A 69 10.62 6.21 -4.35
CA VAL A 69 10.78 7.66 -4.53
C VAL A 69 10.73 8.38 -3.19
N GLU A 70 11.32 9.56 -3.13
CA GLU A 70 11.11 10.51 -2.03
C GLU A 70 9.88 11.35 -2.30
N LEU A 71 9.11 11.64 -1.25
CA LEU A 71 7.96 12.53 -1.30
C LEU A 71 7.91 13.48 -0.12
N VAL A 72 7.20 14.58 -0.34
CA VAL A 72 6.71 15.49 0.70
C VAL A 72 5.25 15.82 0.42
N ALA A 73 4.47 16.15 1.44
CA ALA A 73 3.11 16.64 1.26
C ALA A 73 3.11 18.18 1.18
N ASP A 74 2.32 18.76 0.28
CA ASP A 74 2.02 20.19 0.29
C ASP A 74 0.97 20.56 1.36
N GLU A 75 0.63 21.84 1.48
CA GLU A 75 -0.35 22.35 2.44
C GLU A 75 -1.76 21.74 2.26
N GLN A 76 -2.07 21.22 1.07
CA GLN A 76 -3.35 20.57 0.78
C GLN A 76 -3.28 19.05 0.97
N GLY A 77 -2.14 18.50 1.41
CA GLY A 77 -1.91 17.08 1.60
C GLY A 77 -1.64 16.31 0.30
N ARG A 78 -1.29 17.00 -0.79
CA ARG A 78 -0.94 16.36 -2.06
C ARG A 78 0.53 15.94 -2.05
N PRO A 79 0.85 14.72 -2.49
CA PRO A 79 2.23 14.25 -2.55
C PRO A 79 2.99 14.92 -3.70
N LEU A 80 4.12 15.55 -3.38
CA LEU A 80 5.12 16.04 -4.31
C LEU A 80 6.29 15.06 -4.30
N VAL A 81 6.66 14.57 -5.49
CA VAL A 81 7.69 13.54 -5.65
C VAL A 81 8.92 14.14 -6.33
N SER A 82 10.10 13.88 -5.80
CA SER A 82 11.37 14.25 -6.43
C SER A 82 11.82 13.14 -7.37
N VAL A 83 12.03 13.47 -8.65
CA VAL A 83 12.46 12.51 -9.67
C VAL A 83 13.62 13.07 -10.49
N SER A 84 14.57 12.21 -10.86
CA SER A 84 15.68 12.57 -11.75
C SER A 84 15.22 12.52 -13.21
N THR A 85 15.71 13.44 -14.04
CA THR A 85 15.48 13.39 -15.49
C THR A 85 16.06 12.15 -16.16
N LEU A 86 16.99 11.45 -15.50
CA LEU A 86 17.62 10.23 -15.99
C LEU A 86 16.90 8.95 -15.53
N SER A 87 15.87 9.04 -14.69
CA SER A 87 15.20 7.87 -14.16
C SER A 87 14.19 7.28 -15.15
N LEU A 88 14.03 5.96 -15.11
CA LEU A 88 13.06 5.25 -15.94
C LEU A 88 11.62 5.68 -15.63
N HIS A 89 11.29 5.88 -14.34
CA HIS A 89 9.95 6.33 -13.94
C HIS A 89 9.65 7.76 -14.40
N THR A 90 10.66 8.63 -14.59
CA THR A 90 10.44 9.94 -15.22
C THR A 90 10.04 9.81 -16.69
N SER A 91 10.71 8.92 -17.44
CA SER A 91 10.35 8.67 -18.84
C SER A 91 8.94 8.09 -18.97
N ASP A 92 8.55 7.21 -18.05
CA ASP A 92 7.19 6.68 -17.99
C ASP A 92 6.15 7.79 -17.71
N LEU A 93 6.42 8.66 -16.71
CA LEU A 93 5.55 9.78 -16.35
C LEU A 93 5.41 10.82 -17.47
N GLN A 94 6.47 11.06 -18.24
CA GLN A 94 6.44 11.96 -19.40
C GLN A 94 5.54 11.42 -20.52
N ALA A 95 5.50 10.09 -20.70
CA ALA A 95 4.62 9.47 -21.68
C ALA A 95 3.16 9.37 -21.20
N SER A 96 2.95 9.22 -19.89
CA SER A 96 1.63 9.20 -19.27
C SER A 96 1.70 9.68 -17.83
N SER A 97 0.93 10.72 -17.50
CA SER A 97 0.85 11.24 -16.13
C SER A 97 0.08 10.34 -15.15
N LYS A 98 -0.56 9.27 -15.64
CA LYS A 98 -1.27 8.30 -14.78
C LYS A 98 -0.26 7.48 -13.98
N CYS A 99 -0.38 7.56 -12.66
CA CYS A 99 0.42 6.81 -11.71
C CYS A 99 -0.36 6.60 -10.41
N SER A 100 0.15 5.75 -9.54
CA SER A 100 -0.29 5.62 -8.15
C SER A 100 0.92 5.60 -7.23
N ILE A 101 0.74 6.02 -5.99
CA ILE A 101 1.76 5.88 -4.95
C ILE A 101 1.23 5.00 -3.83
N THR A 102 2.08 4.12 -3.33
CA THR A 102 1.85 3.35 -2.11
C THR A 102 2.72 3.94 -1.02
N VAL A 103 2.10 4.34 0.08
CA VAL A 103 2.76 5.05 1.18
C VAL A 103 2.60 4.26 2.46
N THR A 104 3.66 4.20 3.26
CA THR A 104 3.67 3.62 4.60
C THR A 104 4.34 4.60 5.54
N SER A 105 3.73 4.88 6.69
CA SER A 105 4.38 5.62 7.78
C SER A 105 5.00 4.64 8.78
N GLN A 106 6.14 5.00 9.35
CA GLN A 106 6.74 4.27 10.48
C GLN A 106 6.13 4.72 11.80
#